data_AF-A0A959Z0H4-F1
#
_entry.id   AF-A0A959Z0H4-F1
#
_cell.length_a   1.000
_cell.length_b   1.000
_cell.length_c   1.000
_cell.angle_alpha   90.00
_cell.angle_beta   90.00
_cell.angle_gamma   90.00
#
_symmetry.space_group_name_H-M   'P 1'
#
loop_
_entity.id
_entity.type
_entity.pdbx_description
1 polymer ?
#
loop_
_entity_poly.entity_id
_entity_poly.type
_entity_poly.pdbx_seq_one_letter_code
_entity_poly.pdbx_strand_id
1 'polypeptide(L)' 'VERMWMPLKIAWTALIFLGLSLAFLGGRPTWKGVGLGILLIGALGHIVDGIASERSRIYV' A
#
# COMPACT_ATOMS: atom_id res chain seq x y z
N VAL A 1 -5.15 -18.26 9.92
CA VAL A 1 -4.97 -17.58 8.61
C VAL A 1 -4.96 -16.06 8.75
N GLU A 2 -5.91 -15.43 9.45
CA GLU A 2 -6.00 -13.96 9.57
C GLU A 2 -4.74 -13.25 10.10
N ARG A 3 -4.00 -13.85 11.04
CA ARG A 3 -2.74 -13.27 11.55
C ARG A 3 -1.62 -13.16 10.50
N MET A 4 -1.61 -13.99 9.46
CA MET A 4 -0.55 -13.94 8.43
C MET A 4 -0.71 -12.76 7.46
N TRP A 5 -1.93 -12.24 7.29
CA TRP A 5 -2.23 -11.12 6.38
C TRP A 5 -2.00 -9.76 7.03
N MET A 6 -1.98 -9.71 8.36
CA MET A 6 -1.85 -8.46 9.14
C MET A 6 -0.56 -7.67 8.85
N PRO A 7 0.64 -8.30 8.78
CA PRO A 7 1.88 -7.60 8.46
C PRO A 7 1.86 -6.98 7.05
N LEU A 8 1.24 -7.67 6.10
CA LEU A 8 1.16 -7.23 4.71
C LEU A 8 0.25 -5.99 4.57
N LYS A 9 -0.90 -5.99 5.25
CA LYS A 9 -1.78 -4.81 5.37
C LYS A 9 -1.08 -3.61 5.99
N ILE A 10 -0.27 -3.83 7.03
CA ILE A 10 0.52 -2.77 7.67
C ILE A 10 1.54 -2.20 6.67
N ALA A 11 2.24 -3.06 5.91
CA ALA A 11 3.21 -2.62 4.91
C ALA A 11 2.58 -1.75 3.81
N TRP A 12 1.43 -2.15 3.26
CA TRP A 12 0.70 -1.35 2.26
C TRP A 12 0.24 0.00 2.82
N THR A 13 -0.24 0.01 4.05
CA THR A 13 -0.66 1.24 4.74
C THR A 13 0.52 2.18 4.98
N ALA A 14 1.67 1.64 5.39
CA ALA A 14 2.89 2.41 5.56
C ALA A 14 3.35 3.07 4.24
N LEU A 15 3.24 2.36 3.11
CA LEU A 15 3.54 2.91 1.80
C LEU A 15 2.60 4.06 1.42
N ILE A 16 1.29 3.96 1.70
CA ILE A 16 0.36 5.07 1.47
C ILE A 16 0.77 6.31 2.26
N PHE A 17 1.06 6.17 3.55
CA PHE A 17 1.48 7.30 4.38
C PHE A 17 2.80 7.89 3.93
N LEU A 18 3.79 7.04 3.58
CA LEU A 18 5.08 7.49 3.06
C LEU A 18 4.92 8.25 1.75
N GLY A 19 4.10 7.72 0.83
CA GLY A 19 3.81 8.36 -0.46
C GLY A 19 3.08 9.69 -0.29
N LEU A 20 2.11 9.76 0.63
CA LEU A 20 1.40 10.98 0.98
C LEU A 20 2.37 12.02 1.55
N SER A 21 3.20 11.64 2.53
CA SER A 21 4.21 12.52 3.10
C SER A 21 5.15 13.06 2.03
N LEU A 22 5.67 12.22 1.13
CA LEU A 22 6.54 12.65 0.04
C LEU A 22 5.83 13.55 -0.99
N ALA A 23 4.55 13.30 -1.28
CA ALA A 23 3.77 14.09 -2.22
C ALA A 23 3.51 15.53 -1.73
N PHE A 24 3.30 15.72 -0.42
CA PHE A 24 2.97 17.01 0.17
C PHE A 24 4.18 17.75 0.77
N LEU A 25 5.14 17.04 1.36
CA LEU A 25 6.34 17.61 1.99
C LEU A 25 7.54 17.68 1.03
N GLY A 26 7.47 17.01 -0.13
CA GLY A 26 8.50 17.05 -1.15
C GLY A 26 8.63 18.45 -1.78
N GLY A 27 9.64 19.20 -1.37
CA GLY A 27 9.89 20.56 -1.89
C GLY A 27 10.28 20.63 -3.37
N ARG A 28 10.68 19.50 -4.00
CA ARG A 28 10.98 19.43 -5.44
C ARG A 28 9.89 18.65 -6.20
N PRO A 29 9.56 19.04 -7.44
CA PRO A 29 8.55 18.36 -8.26
C PRO A 29 8.81 16.85 -8.41
N THR A 30 10.08 16.45 -8.51
CA THR A 30 10.50 15.05 -8.61
C THR A 30 10.05 14.22 -7.41
N TRP A 31 10.18 14.75 -6.19
CA TRP A 31 9.75 14.07 -4.97
C TRP A 31 8.23 13.92 -4.88
N LYS A 32 7.49 14.87 -5.45
CA LYS A 32 6.03 14.76 -5.55
C LYS A 32 5.62 13.60 -6.47
N GLY A 33 6.28 13.47 -7.62
CA GLY A 33 6.06 12.34 -8.53
C GLY A 33 6.38 11.00 -7.89
N VAL A 34 7.51 10.91 -7.18
CA VAL A 34 7.88 9.70 -6.42
C VAL A 34 6.85 9.39 -5.34
N GLY A 35 6.40 10.40 -4.58
CA GLY A 35 5.39 10.23 -3.54
C GLY A 35 4.05 9.71 -4.09
N LEU A 36 3.58 10.28 -5.21
CA LEU A 36 2.37 9.81 -5.90
C LEU A 36 2.52 8.36 -6.39
N GLY A 37 3.69 7.98 -6.92
CA GLY A 37 3.97 6.61 -7.34
C GLY A 37 3.93 5.62 -6.17
N ILE A 38 4.56 5.96 -5.05
CA ILE A 38 4.55 5.13 -3.84
C ILE A 38 3.12 5.01 -3.29
N LEU A 39 2.35 6.10 -3.28
CA LEU A 39 0.96 6.10 -2.84
C LEU A 39 0.10 5.17 -3.71
N LEU A 40 0.30 5.21 -5.04
CA LEU A 40 -0.39 4.33 -5.98
C LEU A 40 -0.05 2.85 -5.73
N ILE A 41 1.22 2.53 -5.49
CA ILE A 41 1.66 1.16 -5.18
C ILE A 41 1.00 0.67 -3.88
N GLY A 42 0.96 1.51 -2.83
CA GLY A 42 0.29 1.17 -1.58
C GLY A 42 -1.21 0.91 -1.76
N ALA A 43 -1.90 1.73 -2.57
CA ALA A 43 -3.32 1.54 -2.88
C ALA A 43 -3.59 0.25 -3.67
N LEU A 44 -2.79 -0.03 -4.71
CA LEU A 44 -2.89 -1.27 -5.47
C LEU A 44 -2.58 -2.50 -4.62
N GLY A 45 -1.61 -2.39 -3.71
CA GLY A 45 -1.26 -3.42 -2.74
C GLY A 45 -2.45 -3.85 -1.88
N HIS A 46 -3.23 -2.89 -1.36
CA HIS A 46 -4.47 -3.18 -0.63
C HIS A 46 -5.54 -3.86 -1.47
N ILE A 47 -5.69 -3.47 -2.74
CA ILE A 47 -6.67 -4.09 -3.66
C ILE A 47 -6.30 -5.55 -3.90
N VAL A 48 -5.03 -5.82 -4.24
CA VAL A 48 -4.53 -7.17 -4.49
C VAL A 48 -4.61 -8.02 -3.21
N ASP A 49 -4.23 -7.46 -2.06
CA ASP A 49 -4.33 -8.13 -0.76
C ASP A 49 -5.77 -8.50 -0.41
N GLY A 50 -6.73 -7.62 -0.68
CA GLY A 50 -8.15 -7.89 -0.51
C GLY A 50 -8.63 -9.06 -1.35
N ILE A 51 -8.28 -9.08 -2.64
CA ILE A 51 -8.63 -10.19 -3.56
C ILE A 51 -7.96 -11.49 -3.10
N ALA A 52 -6.68 -11.44 -2.74
CA ALA A 52 -5.92 -12.61 -2.32
C ALA A 52 -6.46 -13.19 -1.00
N SER A 53 -6.80 -12.34 -0.04
CA SER A 53 -7.43 -12.72 1.22
C SER A 53 -8.78 -13.41 0.98
N GLU A 54 -9.63 -12.85 0.10
CA GLU A 54 -10.93 -13.45 -0.24
C GLU A 54 -10.74 -14.83 -0.90
N ARG A 55 -9.84 -14.92 -1.88
CA ARG A 55 -9.51 -16.20 -2.52
C ARG A 55 -8.96 -17.23 -1.53
N SER A 56 -8.11 -16.81 -0.59
CA SER A 56 -7.53 -17.72 0.41
C SER A 56 -8.58 -18.36 1.31
N ARG A 57 -9.72 -17.68 1.54
CA ARG A 57 -10.84 -18.21 2.32
C ARG A 57 -11.64 -19.28 1.57
N ILE A 58 -11.54 -19.33 0.24
CA ILE A 58 -12.22 -20.33 -0.61
C ILE A 58 -11.38 -21.61 -0.74
N TYR A 59 -10.05 -21.49 -0.72
CA TYR A 59 -9.13 -22.61 -0.97
C TYR A 59 -8.48 -23.22 0.28
N VAL A 60 -8.74 -22.66 1.47
CA VAL A 60 -8.25 -23.14 2.78
C VAL A 60 -9.44 -23.46 3.67
#